data_AF-A0A0A0BBR5-F1
#
_entry.id   AF-A0A0A0BBR5-F1
#
_cell.length_a   1.000
_cell.length_b   1.000
_cell.length_c   1.000
_cell.angle_alpha   90.00
_cell.angle_beta   90.00
_cell.angle_gamma   90.00
#
_symmetry.space_group_name_H-M   'P 1'
#
loop_
_entity.id
_entity.type
_entity.pdbx_description
1 polymer ?
#
loop_
_entity_poly.entity_id
_entity_poly.type
_entity_poly.pdbx_seq_one_letter_code
_entity_poly.pdbx_strand_id
1 'polypeptide(L)'
;MNLPAAVLLDLDGTLVDSEPLWSTAAADHARLHGCSWSAVDAAGIAGLPAPAVAALLHQRGCRSPPSASPSCCTRRSASGSRSSCRGAPGRSTC
;
A
#
# COMPACT_ATOMS: atom_id res chain seq x y z
N MET A 1 40.89 18.78 -18.70
CA MET A 1 39.68 17.93 -18.55
C MET A 1 38.83 18.53 -17.45
N ASN A 2 37.63 19.03 -17.78
CA ASN A 2 36.71 19.59 -16.78
C ASN A 2 35.77 18.48 -16.31
N LEU A 3 35.90 18.05 -15.05
CA LEU A 3 35.05 17.02 -14.46
C LEU A 3 33.82 17.65 -13.82
N PRO A 4 32.67 16.93 -13.79
CA PRO A 4 31.49 17.40 -13.10
C PRO A 4 31.75 17.53 -11.59
N ALA A 5 31.26 18.60 -10.97
CA ALA A 5 31.43 18.84 -9.53
C ALA A 5 30.57 17.90 -8.66
N ALA A 6 29.50 17.32 -9.22
CA ALA A 6 28.62 16.36 -8.56
C ALA A 6 27.90 15.49 -9.59
N VAL A 7 27.39 14.33 -9.13
CA VAL A 7 26.56 13.41 -9.91
C VAL A 7 25.32 13.08 -9.10
N LEU A 8 24.15 13.16 -9.73
CA LEU A 8 22.89 12.64 -9.19
C LEU A 8 22.69 11.24 -9.74
N LEU A 9 22.55 10.28 -8.85
CA LEU A 9 22.24 8.89 -9.17
C LEU A 9 20.83 8.59 -8.70
N ASP A 10 20.06 7.94 -9.57
CA ASP A 10 18.80 7.34 -9.17
C ASP A 10 19.04 6.16 -8.22
N LEU A 11 18.05 5.81 -7.42
CA LEU A 11 18.17 4.69 -6.48
C LEU A 11 17.79 3.38 -7.16
N ASP A 12 16.57 3.31 -7.71
CA ASP A 12 15.97 2.09 -8.21
C ASP A 12 16.53 1.72 -9.59
N GLY A 13 17.01 0.48 -9.73
CA GLY A 13 17.63 -0.02 -10.96
C GLY A 13 18.99 0.60 -11.30
N THR A 14 19.45 1.62 -10.53
CA THR A 14 20.77 2.24 -10.69
C THR A 14 21.71 1.85 -9.55
N LEU A 15 21.32 2.12 -8.29
CA LEU A 15 22.11 1.75 -7.12
C LEU A 15 21.64 0.42 -6.50
N VAL A 16 20.35 0.13 -6.60
CA VAL A 16 19.72 -1.05 -6.00
C VAL A 16 18.87 -1.78 -7.04
N ASP A 17 19.06 -3.09 -7.17
CA ASP A 17 18.13 -3.95 -7.89
C ASP A 17 16.89 -4.22 -7.03
N SER A 18 15.93 -3.29 -7.06
CA SER A 18 14.73 -3.33 -6.23
C SER A 18 13.56 -4.09 -6.87
N GLU A 19 13.57 -4.30 -8.19
CA GLU A 19 12.51 -4.98 -8.97
C GLU A 19 12.10 -6.36 -8.40
N PRO A 20 13.05 -7.27 -8.03
CA PRO A 20 12.68 -8.56 -7.45
C PRO A 20 11.91 -8.44 -6.13
N LEU A 21 12.19 -7.41 -5.33
CA LEU A 21 11.52 -7.18 -4.05
C LEU A 21 10.06 -6.76 -4.26
N TRP A 22 9.81 -5.86 -5.23
CA TRP A 22 8.46 -5.43 -5.58
C TRP A 22 7.60 -6.57 -6.12
N SER A 23 8.17 -7.39 -7.00
CA SER A 23 7.52 -8.58 -7.53
C SER A 23 7.15 -9.59 -6.43
N THR A 24 8.09 -9.85 -5.50
CA THR A 24 7.87 -10.74 -4.36
C THR A 24 6.78 -10.21 -3.44
N ALA A 25 6.78 -8.90 -3.13
CA ALA A 25 5.76 -8.29 -2.29
C ALA A 25 4.35 -8.40 -2.90
N ALA A 26 4.20 -8.21 -4.21
CA ALA A 26 2.91 -8.37 -4.89
C ALA A 26 2.43 -9.84 -4.86
N ALA A 27 3.34 -10.79 -5.08
CA ALA A 27 3.03 -12.21 -5.03
C ALA A 27 2.63 -12.66 -3.60
N ASP A 28 3.34 -12.18 -2.57
CA ASP A 28 3.00 -12.45 -1.18
C ASP A 28 1.66 -11.85 -0.80
N HIS A 29 1.36 -10.63 -1.25
CA HIS A 29 0.05 -10.01 -1.04
C HIS A 29 -1.08 -10.83 -1.67
N ALA A 30 -0.90 -11.26 -2.92
CA ALA A 30 -1.88 -12.11 -3.59
C ALA A 30 -2.06 -13.44 -2.86
N ARG A 31 -0.97 -14.08 -2.42
CA ARG A 31 -1.00 -15.33 -1.63
C ARG A 31 -1.75 -15.16 -0.31
N LEU A 32 -1.49 -14.08 0.43
CA LEU A 32 -2.16 -13.77 1.69
C LEU A 32 -3.68 -13.60 1.52
N HIS A 33 -4.11 -13.11 0.36
CA HIS A 33 -5.52 -12.88 0.03
C HIS A 33 -6.16 -13.99 -0.80
N GLY A 34 -5.46 -15.12 -1.02
CA GLY A 34 -6.01 -16.28 -1.74
C GLY A 34 -6.26 -16.01 -3.23
N CYS A 35 -5.53 -15.07 -3.82
CA CYS A 35 -5.64 -14.71 -5.22
C CYS A 35 -4.71 -15.48 -6.14
N SER A 36 -5.14 -15.64 -7.39
CA SER A 36 -4.26 -16.02 -8.49
C SER A 36 -3.35 -14.84 -8.87
N TRP A 37 -2.04 -15.10 -8.87
CA TRP A 37 -1.02 -14.17 -9.34
C TRP A 37 0.00 -14.92 -10.19
N SER A 38 0.08 -14.57 -11.48
CA SER A 38 0.95 -15.26 -12.43
C SER A 38 2.28 -14.54 -12.63
N ALA A 39 3.27 -15.24 -13.22
CA ALA A 39 4.52 -14.62 -13.62
C ALA A 39 4.33 -13.52 -14.69
N VAL A 40 3.28 -13.62 -15.51
CA VAL A 40 2.92 -12.59 -16.50
C VAL A 40 2.41 -11.33 -15.80
N ASP A 41 1.62 -11.48 -14.74
CA ASP A 41 1.15 -10.36 -13.92
C ASP A 41 2.33 -9.66 -13.23
N ALA A 42 3.27 -10.44 -12.70
CA ALA A 42 4.48 -9.93 -12.06
C ALA A 42 5.36 -9.13 -13.04
N ALA A 43 5.54 -9.59 -14.28
CA ALA A 43 6.27 -8.83 -15.30
C ALA A 43 5.51 -7.58 -15.75
N GLY A 44 4.17 -7.61 -15.74
CA GLY A 44 3.32 -6.50 -16.17
C GLY A 44 3.23 -5.32 -15.20
N ILE A 45 3.73 -5.47 -13.97
CA ILE A 45 3.73 -4.39 -12.98
C ILE A 45 5.05 -3.61 -12.89
N ALA A 46 6.09 -4.08 -13.58
CA ALA A 46 7.39 -3.42 -13.59
C ALA A 46 7.27 -1.95 -14.01
N GLY A 47 7.83 -1.04 -13.19
CA GLY A 47 7.76 0.41 -13.42
C GLY A 47 6.41 1.07 -13.11
N LEU A 48 5.38 0.33 -12.68
CA LEU A 48 4.15 0.94 -12.20
C LEU A 48 4.31 1.51 -10.79
N PRO A 49 3.68 2.65 -10.48
CA PRO A 49 3.67 3.15 -9.11
C PRO A 49 2.85 2.21 -8.22
N ALA A 50 3.25 2.05 -6.96
CA ALA A 50 2.61 1.12 -6.01
C ALA A 50 1.06 1.22 -5.93
N PRO A 51 0.42 2.42 -5.99
CA PRO A 51 -1.04 2.52 -6.02
C PRO A 51 -1.69 1.87 -7.26
N ALA A 52 -1.02 1.91 -8.41
CA ALA A 52 -1.50 1.26 -9.62
C ALA A 52 -1.42 -0.27 -9.49
N VAL A 53 -0.32 -0.78 -8.92
CA VAL A 53 -0.18 -2.21 -8.59
C VAL A 53 -1.24 -2.67 -7.60
N ALA A 54 -1.50 -1.89 -6.56
CA ALA A 54 -2.55 -2.17 -5.58
C ALA A 54 -3.96 -2.18 -6.21
N ALA A 55 -4.23 -1.27 -7.15
CA ALA A 55 -5.49 -1.26 -7.89
C ALA A 55 -5.64 -2.52 -8.77
N LEU A 56 -4.57 -2.97 -9.44
CA LEU A 56 -4.57 -4.21 -10.23
C LEU A 56 -4.80 -5.46 -9.36
N LEU A 57 -4.18 -5.51 -8.18
CA LEU A 57 -4.42 -6.56 -7.19
C LEU A 57 -5.87 -6.56 -6.72
N HIS A 58 -6.44 -5.39 -6.43
CA HIS A 58 -7.85 -5.25 -6.05
C HIS A 58 -8.82 -5.69 -7.16
N GLN A 59 -8.56 -5.32 -8.41
CA GLN A 59 -9.37 -5.73 -9.56
C GLN A 59 -9.38 -7.26 -9.76
N ARG A 60 -8.28 -7.94 -9.39
CA ARG A 60 -8.17 -9.40 -9.40
C ARG A 60 -8.78 -10.09 -8.16
N GLY A 61 -9.32 -9.32 -7.22
CA GLY A 61 -9.97 -9.85 -6.01
C GLY A 61 -9.08 -9.85 -4.76
N CYS A 62 -7.86 -9.29 -4.81
CA CYS A 62 -6.88 -9.36 -3.72
C CYS A 62 -7.07 -8.21 -2.74
N ARG A 63 -8.29 -8.12 -2.22
CA ARG A 63 -8.74 -7.02 -1.38
C ARG A 63 -8.16 -7.16 0.02
N SER A 64 -7.31 -6.22 0.41
CA SER A 64 -7.04 -6.04 1.83
C SER A 64 -8.26 -5.42 2.50
N PRO A 65 -8.56 -5.80 3.76
CA PRO A 65 -9.45 -4.97 4.57
C PRO A 65 -8.91 -3.54 4.53
N PRO A 66 -9.78 -2.51 4.40
CA PRO A 66 -9.31 -1.14 4.36
C PRO A 66 -8.39 -0.93 5.55
N SER A 67 -7.13 -0.56 5.27
CA SER A 67 -6.22 -0.17 6.32
C SER A 67 -6.96 0.90 7.11
N ALA A 68 -7.13 0.68 8.41
CA ALA A 68 -7.77 1.65 9.26
C ALA A 68 -7.04 2.97 9.02
N SER A 69 -7.69 3.90 8.33
CA SER A 69 -7.16 5.24 8.14
C SER A 69 -6.78 5.76 9.53
N PRO A 70 -5.65 6.47 9.70
CA PRO A 70 -5.25 7.00 11.00
C PRO A 70 -6.30 7.95 11.62
N SER A 71 -7.35 8.31 10.89
CA SER A 71 -8.52 9.04 11.39
C SER A 71 -9.30 8.32 12.51
N CYS A 72 -9.20 7.00 12.65
CA CYS A 72 -9.84 6.27 13.77
C CYS A 72 -9.05 6.39 15.09
N CYS A 73 -7.74 6.65 15.02
CA CYS A 73 -6.88 6.76 16.20
C CYS A 73 -6.73 8.22 16.65
N THR A 74 -7.84 8.90 16.95
CA THR A 74 -7.78 10.05 17.86
C THR A 74 -7.71 9.53 19.29
N ARG A 75 -6.53 9.66 19.86
CA ARG A 75 -6.19 9.42 21.26
C ARG A 75 -7.23 10.06 22.19
N ARG A 76 -8.06 9.25 22.87
CA ARG A 76 -8.85 9.71 24.01
C ARG A 76 -7.91 9.85 25.21
N SER A 77 -7.40 11.05 25.43
CA SER A 77 -6.81 11.41 26.73
C SER A 77 -7.91 11.41 27.79
N ALA A 78 -7.61 10.80 28.92
CA ALA A 78 -8.52 10.53 30.01
C ALA A 78 -9.18 11.80 30.59
N SER A 79 -10.49 11.90 30.43
CA SER A 79 -11.40 12.30 31.51
C SER A 79 -12.73 11.60 31.26
N GLY A 80 -13.31 11.03 32.31
CA GLY A 80 -14.42 10.09 32.23
C GLY A 80 -15.64 10.66 31.51
N SER A 81 -15.89 10.17 30.30
CA SER A 81 -17.16 10.30 29.60
C SER A 81 -17.18 9.26 28.48
N ARG A 82 -18.13 8.32 28.56
CA ARG A 82 -18.38 7.32 27.50
C ARG A 82 -18.98 8.07 26.31
N SER A 83 -18.17 8.50 25.34
CA SER A 83 -18.72 8.95 24.06
C SER A 83 -18.58 7.83 23.04
N SER A 84 -19.74 7.36 22.60
CA SER A 84 -19.99 6.28 21.65
C SER A 84 -19.21 6.45 20.36
N CYS A 85 -18.61 5.36 19.89
CA CYS A 85 -18.17 5.21 18.51
C CYS A 85 -19.41 5.35 17.61
N ARG A 86 -19.55 6.49 16.92
CA ARG A 86 -20.64 6.72 15.98
C ARG A 86 -20.19 6.17 14.62
N GLY A 87 -20.81 5.08 14.21
CA GLY A 87 -20.47 4.38 12.97
C GLY A 87 -21.42 3.23 12.63
N ALA A 88 -22.73 3.50 12.59
CA ALA A 88 -23.68 2.67 11.86
C ALA A 88 -24.76 3.59 11.23
N PRO A 89 -25.25 3.29 10.02
CA PRO A 89 -26.27 4.11 9.37
C PRO A 89 -27.60 3.84 10.08
N GLY A 90 -28.00 4.76 10.93
CA GLY A 90 -29.26 4.65 11.68
C GLY A 90 -29.39 5.84 12.59
N ARG A 91 -30.29 6.75 12.24
CA ARG A 91 -30.58 7.99 12.96
C ARG A 91 -30.79 7.70 14.45
N SER A 92 -29.94 8.26 15.29
CA SER A 92 -30.34 8.77 16.60
C SER A 92 -29.34 9.85 17.03
N THR A 93 -29.90 11.00 17.37
CA THR A 93 -29.22 12.24 17.76
C THR A 93 -28.53 12.10 19.11
N CYS A 94 -27.32 12.65 19.14
CA CYS A 94 -26.47 13.01 20.27
C CYS A 94 -26.23 11.93 21.33
#